data_AF-A0A7W0FML7-F1
#
_entry.id   AF-A0A7W0FML7-F1
#
_cell.length_a   1.000
_cell.length_b   1.000
_cell.length_c   1.000
_cell.angle_alpha   90.00
_cell.angle_beta   90.00
_cell.angle_gamma   90.00
#
_symmetry.space_group_name_H-M   'P 1'
#
loop_
_entity.id
_entity.type
_entity.pdbx_description
1 polymer ?
#
loop_
_entity_poly.entity_id
_entity_poly.type
_entity_poly.pdbx_seq_one_letter_code
_entity_poly.pdbx_strand_id
1 'polypeptide(L)'
;MRGRASLAAGLFAAVVACTGINSQTYSYATLDDARRAGAVEQGWLPDGLPPGAYEIRVAHVPDGPERWGLFNFPPGEGEALQRMLAPEEVDLDGQVVDVPARIAWWPVALRRTLDGEQLTFTGLKGYRTSDGALMVAVNWNQGRAYYWHAP
;
A
#
# COMPACT_ATOMS: atom_id res chain seq x y z
N MET A 1 42.09 -34.17 8.32
CA MET A 1 41.46 -33.04 9.05
C MET A 1 41.75 -31.75 8.28
N ARG A 2 40.75 -30.84 8.23
CA ARG A 2 40.76 -29.44 7.71
C ARG A 2 40.75 -29.32 6.17
N GLY A 3 39.85 -28.58 5.52
CA GLY A 3 38.70 -27.78 5.97
C GLY A 3 37.95 -27.30 4.71
N ARG A 4 36.61 -27.33 4.73
CA ARG A 4 35.75 -26.85 3.65
C ARG A 4 35.67 -25.33 3.75
N ALA A 5 36.09 -24.62 2.71
CA ALA A 5 35.90 -23.17 2.61
C ALA A 5 34.59 -22.90 1.84
N SER A 6 33.53 -22.54 2.56
CA SER A 6 32.29 -22.02 1.97
C SER A 6 32.47 -20.53 1.72
N LEU A 7 32.44 -20.11 0.46
CA LEU A 7 32.37 -18.70 0.07
C LEU A 7 30.92 -18.21 0.21
N ALA A 8 30.64 -17.44 1.27
CA ALA A 8 29.41 -16.69 1.41
C ALA A 8 29.48 -15.44 0.50
N ALA A 9 28.64 -15.37 -0.53
CA ALA A 9 28.49 -14.19 -1.35
C ALA A 9 27.73 -13.12 -0.55
N GLY A 10 28.44 -12.09 -0.11
CA GLY A 10 27.87 -10.93 0.57
C GLY A 10 27.06 -10.07 -0.40
N LEU A 11 25.79 -9.85 -0.06
CA LEU A 11 24.89 -8.92 -0.76
C LEU A 11 25.36 -7.48 -0.50
N PHE A 12 25.87 -6.81 -1.53
CA PHE A 12 26.26 -5.39 -1.44
C PHE A 12 25.02 -4.49 -1.54
N ALA A 13 24.67 -3.83 -0.44
CA ALA A 13 23.70 -2.74 -0.41
C ALA A 13 24.44 -1.40 -0.61
N ALA A 14 24.32 -0.80 -1.79
CA ALA A 14 24.80 0.56 -2.04
C ALA A 14 23.77 1.57 -1.51
N VAL A 15 24.15 2.35 -0.50
CA VAL A 15 23.30 3.41 0.06
C VAL A 15 23.68 4.74 -0.58
N VAL A 16 22.84 5.23 -1.49
CA VAL A 16 22.88 6.61 -1.98
C VAL A 16 21.93 7.44 -1.10
N ALA A 17 22.48 8.37 -0.32
CA ALA A 17 21.71 9.24 0.55
C ALA A 17 21.23 10.49 -0.21
N CYS A 18 19.96 10.51 -0.61
CA CYS A 18 19.26 11.74 -1.00
C CYS A 18 18.37 12.18 0.16
N THR A 19 18.41 13.46 0.53
CA THR A 19 17.63 14.10 1.60
C THR A 19 16.14 14.25 1.22
N GLY A 20 15.45 13.13 1.07
CA GLY A 20 13.99 13.06 1.07
C GLY A 20 13.54 12.15 2.22
N ILE A 21 12.32 12.34 2.75
CA ILE A 21 11.63 11.44 3.71
C ILE A 21 12.10 10.02 3.44
N ASN A 22 12.73 9.29 4.35
CA ASN A 22 13.34 7.99 4.02
C ASN A 22 12.29 6.87 3.97
N SER A 23 11.42 6.84 2.96
CA SER A 23 10.44 5.76 2.81
C SER A 23 11.09 4.53 2.20
N GLN A 24 10.80 3.38 2.78
CA GLN A 24 11.12 2.08 2.22
C GLN A 24 9.99 1.64 1.29
N THR A 25 10.27 0.75 0.34
CA THR A 25 9.28 0.23 -0.60
C THR A 25 9.48 -1.25 -0.77
N TYR A 26 8.38 -1.99 -0.72
CA TYR A 26 8.34 -3.43 -0.91
C TYR A 26 7.28 -3.80 -1.95
N SER A 27 7.45 -4.96 -2.58
CA SER A 27 6.50 -5.50 -3.54
C SER A 27 6.35 -7.00 -3.32
N TYR A 28 5.12 -7.47 -3.35
CA TYR A 28 4.76 -8.86 -3.10
C TYR A 28 3.83 -9.32 -4.22
N ALA A 29 4.06 -10.53 -4.73
CA ALA A 29 3.18 -11.09 -5.76
C ALA A 29 1.81 -11.43 -5.19
N THR A 30 1.78 -11.97 -3.96
CA THR A 30 0.56 -12.40 -3.26
C THR A 30 0.52 -11.90 -1.81
N LEU A 31 -0.67 -11.94 -1.19
CA LEU A 31 -0.83 -11.67 0.24
C LEU A 31 -0.04 -12.65 1.12
N ASP A 32 0.07 -13.91 0.71
CA ASP A 32 0.85 -14.91 1.45
C ASP A 32 2.36 -14.63 1.41
N ASP A 33 2.88 -14.10 0.29
CA ASP A 33 4.26 -13.61 0.24
C ASP A 33 4.50 -12.47 1.22
N ALA A 34 3.54 -11.54 1.29
CA ALA A 34 3.62 -10.40 2.20
C ALA A 34 3.58 -10.83 3.67
N ARG A 35 2.69 -11.77 4.02
CA ARG A 35 2.63 -12.38 5.37
C ARG A 35 3.92 -13.11 5.73
N ARG A 36 4.47 -13.92 4.83
CA ARG A 36 5.77 -14.60 5.08
C ARG A 36 6.92 -13.62 5.29
N ALA A 37 6.85 -12.44 4.67
CA ALA A 37 7.81 -11.36 4.88
C ALA A 37 7.54 -10.53 6.15
N GLY A 38 6.49 -10.84 6.91
CA GLY A 38 6.12 -10.12 8.13
C GLY A 38 5.45 -8.77 7.88
N ALA A 39 4.97 -8.48 6.66
CA ALA A 39 4.48 -7.14 6.29
C ALA A 39 3.15 -6.79 6.97
N VAL A 40 2.35 -7.80 7.34
CA VAL A 40 1.08 -7.60 8.05
C VAL A 40 1.37 -7.37 9.53
N GLU A 41 2.22 -8.20 10.13
CA GLU A 41 2.62 -8.15 11.53
C GLU A 41 3.36 -6.86 11.89
N GLN A 42 4.11 -6.31 10.93
CA GLN A 42 4.79 -5.02 11.06
C GLN A 42 3.86 -3.82 10.79
N GLY A 43 2.58 -4.06 10.47
CA GLY A 43 1.60 -3.01 10.22
C GLY A 43 1.86 -2.22 8.94
N TRP A 44 2.53 -2.78 7.95
CA TRP A 44 2.74 -2.10 6.66
C TRP A 44 1.53 -2.27 5.73
N LEU A 45 0.89 -3.43 5.80
CA LEU A 45 -0.39 -3.73 5.19
C LEU A 45 -1.50 -3.63 6.23
N PRO A 46 -2.71 -3.19 5.85
CA PRO A 46 -3.85 -3.31 6.74
C PRO A 46 -4.21 -4.79 6.98
N ASP A 47 -4.76 -5.06 8.15
CA ASP A 47 -5.41 -6.35 8.40
C ASP A 47 -6.68 -6.48 7.57
N GLY A 48 -7.05 -7.71 7.23
CA GLY A 48 -8.32 -7.97 6.52
C GLY A 48 -8.29 -7.76 5.02
N LEU A 49 -7.11 -7.65 4.39
CA LEU A 49 -7.00 -7.72 2.92
C LEU A 49 -7.75 -8.94 2.36
N PRO A 50 -8.36 -8.83 1.15
CA PRO A 50 -8.93 -9.97 0.44
C PRO A 50 -7.93 -11.14 0.34
N PRO A 51 -8.33 -12.39 0.63
CA PRO A 51 -7.41 -13.53 0.65
C PRO A 51 -6.62 -13.72 -0.64
N GLY A 52 -7.22 -13.46 -1.79
CA GLY A 52 -6.62 -13.54 -3.11
C GLY A 52 -5.92 -12.26 -3.57
N ALA A 53 -5.65 -11.29 -2.67
CA ALA A 53 -4.98 -10.05 -3.04
C ALA A 53 -3.59 -10.30 -3.66
N TYR A 54 -3.28 -9.55 -4.72
CA TYR A 54 -2.12 -9.75 -5.57
C TYR A 54 -1.53 -8.43 -6.09
N GLU A 55 -0.32 -8.48 -6.64
CA GLU A 55 0.45 -7.30 -7.09
C GLU A 55 0.53 -6.20 -6.03
N ILE A 56 0.82 -6.61 -4.79
CA ILE A 56 0.83 -5.73 -3.63
C ILE A 56 2.09 -4.87 -3.68
N ARG A 57 1.93 -3.56 -3.53
CA ARG A 57 3.04 -2.63 -3.33
C ARG A 57 2.78 -1.82 -2.08
N VAL A 58 3.82 -1.68 -1.26
CA VAL A 58 3.77 -0.88 -0.05
C VAL A 58 4.97 0.03 0.02
N ALA A 59 4.74 1.25 0.48
CA ALA A 59 5.78 2.14 0.95
C ALA A 59 5.41 2.64 2.34
N HIS A 60 6.41 2.81 3.20
CA HIS A 60 6.21 3.36 4.54
C HIS A 60 7.43 4.14 5.00
N VAL A 61 7.23 5.05 5.94
CA VAL A 61 8.31 5.73 6.66
C VAL A 61 8.70 4.87 7.87
N PRO A 62 9.98 4.50 8.05
CA PRO A 62 10.45 3.84 9.26
C PRO A 62 10.13 4.71 10.49
N ASP A 63 9.63 4.07 11.54
CA ASP A 63 9.25 4.70 12.82
C ASP A 63 8.13 5.76 12.72
N GLY A 64 7.51 5.92 11.55
CA GLY A 64 6.40 6.84 11.30
C GLY A 64 5.08 6.12 10.99
N PRO A 65 3.92 6.77 11.20
CA PRO A 65 2.62 6.21 10.82
C PRO A 65 2.38 6.25 9.31
N GLU A 66 3.17 7.03 8.56
CA GLU A 66 2.96 7.24 7.14
C GLU A 66 3.26 5.99 6.33
N ARG A 67 2.22 5.52 5.65
CA ARG A 67 2.27 4.38 4.74
C ARG A 67 1.34 4.61 3.56
N TRP A 68 1.70 4.02 2.45
CA TRP A 68 0.97 4.03 1.18
C TRP A 68 1.03 2.64 0.59
N GLY A 69 -0.03 2.21 -0.06
CA GLY A 69 0.02 0.97 -0.82
C GLY A 69 -1.07 0.84 -1.85
N LEU A 70 -0.90 -0.17 -2.68
CA LEU A 70 -1.91 -0.63 -3.60
C LEU A 70 -1.91 -2.15 -3.65
N PHE A 71 -3.05 -2.69 -4.01
CA PHE A 71 -3.20 -4.11 -4.31
C PHE A 71 -4.35 -4.29 -5.30
N ASN A 72 -4.30 -5.39 -6.04
CA ASN A 72 -5.45 -5.90 -6.78
C ASN A 72 -6.13 -7.00 -5.97
N PHE A 73 -7.39 -7.27 -6.26
CA PHE A 73 -8.17 -8.34 -5.66
C PHE A 73 -9.10 -9.00 -6.70
N PRO A 74 -9.43 -10.30 -6.54
CA PRO A 74 -10.32 -10.98 -7.46
C PRO A 74 -11.75 -10.40 -7.41
N PRO A 75 -12.50 -10.39 -8.53
CA PRO A 75 -13.87 -9.86 -8.57
C PRO A 75 -14.84 -10.51 -7.57
N GLY A 76 -14.60 -11.78 -7.19
CA GLY A 76 -15.42 -12.51 -6.22
C GLY A 76 -15.12 -12.17 -4.75
N GLU A 77 -14.12 -11.34 -4.46
CA GLU A 77 -13.68 -11.03 -3.10
C GLU A 77 -13.99 -9.59 -2.67
N GLY A 78 -14.88 -8.89 -3.39
CA GLY A 78 -15.32 -7.54 -3.04
C GLY A 78 -15.90 -7.46 -1.61
N GLU A 79 -16.69 -8.46 -1.20
CA GLU A 79 -17.22 -8.55 0.17
C GLU A 79 -16.12 -8.70 1.23
N ALA A 80 -15.00 -9.34 0.87
CA ALA A 80 -13.86 -9.44 1.78
C ALA A 80 -13.21 -8.08 2.00
N LEU A 81 -13.05 -7.30 0.93
CA LEU A 81 -12.58 -5.92 1.04
C LEU A 81 -13.57 -5.06 1.85
N GLN A 82 -14.88 -5.18 1.59
CA GLN A 82 -15.89 -4.40 2.31
C GLN A 82 -15.85 -4.61 3.83
N ARG A 83 -15.53 -5.83 4.30
CA ARG A 83 -15.41 -6.12 5.73
C ARG A 83 -14.27 -5.38 6.43
N MET A 84 -13.27 -4.90 5.69
CA MET A 84 -12.16 -4.10 6.21
C MET A 84 -12.51 -2.60 6.26
N LEU A 85 -13.57 -2.17 5.58
CA LEU A 85 -13.91 -0.77 5.39
C LEU A 85 -15.01 -0.33 6.37
N ALA A 86 -15.00 0.95 6.71
CA ALA A 86 -16.19 1.61 7.26
C ALA A 86 -17.30 1.61 6.19
N PRO A 87 -18.57 1.45 6.57
CA PRO A 87 -19.67 1.36 5.60
C PRO A 87 -19.93 2.68 4.86
N GLU A 88 -19.52 3.81 5.42
CA GLU A 88 -19.67 5.13 4.82
C GLU A 88 -18.63 5.38 3.72
N GLU A 89 -19.09 5.79 2.54
CA GLU A 89 -18.24 6.37 1.51
C GLU A 89 -17.77 7.75 1.97
N VAL A 90 -16.49 8.05 1.74
CA VAL A 90 -15.85 9.32 2.11
C VAL A 90 -15.57 10.11 0.85
N ASP A 91 -15.89 11.41 0.91
CA ASP A 91 -15.53 12.34 -0.14
C ASP A 91 -14.00 12.50 -0.21
N LEU A 92 -13.45 12.23 -1.39
CA LEU A 92 -12.03 12.35 -1.66
C LEU A 92 -11.65 13.78 -2.04
N ASP A 93 -12.60 14.65 -2.37
CA ASP A 93 -12.30 16.02 -2.80
C ASP A 93 -11.56 16.81 -1.72
N GLY A 94 -10.50 17.50 -2.13
CA GLY A 94 -9.69 18.32 -1.23
C GLY A 94 -8.80 17.55 -0.25
N GLN A 95 -8.88 16.21 -0.19
CA GLN A 95 -7.97 15.40 0.62
C GLN A 95 -6.52 15.61 0.18
N VAL A 96 -5.58 15.60 1.13
CA VAL A 96 -4.15 15.76 0.83
C VAL A 96 -3.43 14.45 1.04
N VAL A 97 -2.79 13.96 -0.03
CA VAL A 97 -1.94 12.77 -0.01
C VAL A 97 -0.49 13.17 -0.27
N ASP A 98 0.29 13.30 0.80
CA ASP A 98 1.70 13.67 0.70
C ASP A 98 2.59 12.42 0.51
N VAL A 99 2.65 11.93 -0.72
CA VAL A 99 3.49 10.77 -1.07
C VAL A 99 4.88 11.22 -1.55
N PRO A 100 5.97 10.62 -1.04
CA PRO A 100 7.31 10.89 -1.56
C PRO A 100 7.43 10.69 -3.08
N ALA A 101 8.04 11.65 -3.77
CA ALA A 101 8.16 11.64 -5.24
C ALA A 101 8.84 10.39 -5.83
N ARG A 102 9.72 9.73 -5.06
CA ARG A 102 10.39 8.49 -5.48
C ARG A 102 9.46 7.27 -5.57
N ILE A 103 8.26 7.33 -5.00
CA ILE A 103 7.26 6.26 -5.08
C ILE A 103 6.57 6.36 -6.45
N ALA A 104 7.29 5.92 -7.49
CA ALA A 104 6.93 6.10 -8.89
C ALA A 104 5.64 5.36 -9.30
N TRP A 105 5.31 4.27 -8.61
CA TRP A 105 4.12 3.45 -8.87
C TRP A 105 2.83 4.06 -8.30
N TRP A 106 2.92 5.09 -7.45
CA TRP A 106 1.74 5.77 -6.93
C TRP A 106 1.04 6.58 -8.04
N PRO A 107 -0.29 6.47 -8.20
CA PRO A 107 -1.00 7.20 -9.25
C PRO A 107 -0.86 8.71 -9.11
N VAL A 108 -0.62 9.40 -10.23
CA VAL A 108 -0.49 10.86 -10.26
C VAL A 108 -1.76 11.55 -9.74
N ALA A 109 -2.93 11.02 -10.09
CA ALA A 109 -4.23 11.54 -9.64
C ALA A 109 -4.46 11.41 -8.12
N LEU A 110 -3.69 10.55 -7.44
CA LEU A 110 -3.74 10.39 -5.98
C LEU A 110 -2.59 11.12 -5.27
N ARG A 111 -1.94 12.10 -5.90
CA ARG A 111 -0.88 12.90 -5.28
C ARG A 111 -1.40 14.27 -4.91
N ARG A 112 -0.91 14.81 -3.79
CA ARG A 112 -1.23 16.18 -3.33
C ARG A 112 -2.71 16.31 -3.04
N THR A 113 -3.30 17.47 -3.36
CA THR A 113 -4.73 17.72 -3.23
C THR A 113 -5.48 16.94 -4.29
N LEU A 114 -6.39 16.08 -3.84
CA LEU A 114 -7.22 15.24 -4.68
C LEU A 114 -8.35 16.04 -5.32
N ASP A 115 -8.62 15.76 -6.60
CA ASP A 115 -9.80 16.21 -7.33
C ASP A 115 -10.86 15.11 -7.28
N GLY A 116 -11.85 15.27 -6.41
CA GLY A 116 -12.85 14.23 -6.15
C GLY A 116 -13.73 13.93 -7.36
N GLU A 117 -14.03 14.94 -8.17
CA GLU A 117 -14.81 14.80 -9.41
C GLU A 117 -14.04 13.94 -10.42
N GLN A 118 -12.76 14.26 -10.64
CA GLN A 118 -11.90 13.50 -11.53
C GLN A 118 -11.74 12.05 -11.07
N LEU A 119 -11.52 11.82 -9.77
CA LEU A 119 -11.36 10.48 -9.22
C LEU A 119 -12.64 9.65 -9.37
N THR A 120 -13.81 10.25 -9.10
CA THR A 120 -15.11 9.60 -9.27
C THR A 120 -15.33 9.21 -10.73
N PHE A 121 -14.93 10.05 -11.69
CA PHE A 121 -15.01 9.74 -13.12
C PHE A 121 -14.17 8.50 -13.51
N THR A 122 -13.06 8.23 -12.80
CA THR A 122 -12.28 7.01 -12.99
C THR A 122 -12.88 5.77 -12.31
N GLY A 123 -13.97 5.94 -11.56
CA GLY A 123 -14.63 4.88 -10.79
C GLY A 123 -14.02 4.61 -9.42
N LEU A 124 -13.16 5.51 -8.92
CA LEU A 124 -12.63 5.43 -7.56
C LEU A 124 -13.68 5.93 -6.55
N LYS A 125 -13.82 5.18 -5.47
CA LYS A 125 -14.67 5.51 -4.31
C LYS A 125 -13.84 5.52 -3.04
N GLY A 126 -13.99 6.54 -2.21
CA GLY A 126 -13.24 6.71 -0.96
C GLY A 126 -13.92 6.01 0.22
N TYR A 127 -13.12 5.42 1.11
CA TYR A 127 -13.57 4.78 2.34
C TYR A 127 -12.50 4.93 3.41
N ARG A 128 -12.88 4.80 4.68
CA ARG A 128 -11.90 4.54 5.76
C ARG A 128 -11.82 3.04 6.03
N THR A 129 -10.71 2.59 6.58
CA THR A 129 -10.70 1.29 7.27
C THR A 129 -11.60 1.35 8.51
N SER A 130 -12.13 0.21 8.96
CA SER A 130 -13.03 0.17 10.13
C SER A 130 -12.38 0.67 11.43
N ASP A 131 -11.05 0.60 11.54
CA ASP A 131 -10.27 1.17 12.64
C ASP A 131 -9.97 2.67 12.47
N GLY A 132 -10.34 3.26 11.33
CA GLY A 132 -10.14 4.66 10.97
C GLY A 132 -8.70 5.05 10.61
N ALA A 133 -7.73 4.13 10.69
CA ALA A 133 -6.31 4.43 10.56
C ALA A 133 -5.85 4.74 9.13
N LEU A 134 -6.60 4.28 8.14
CA LEU A 134 -6.30 4.44 6.72
C LEU A 134 -7.47 5.03 5.95
N MET A 135 -7.13 5.81 4.93
CA MET A 135 -8.00 6.09 3.80
C MET A 135 -7.77 5.04 2.71
N VAL A 136 -8.83 4.63 2.04
CA VAL A 136 -8.82 3.62 0.98
C VAL A 136 -9.62 4.13 -0.20
N ALA A 137 -8.99 4.25 -1.37
CA ALA A 137 -9.67 4.52 -2.63
C ALA A 137 -9.81 3.21 -3.42
N VAL A 138 -11.04 2.80 -3.71
CA VAL A 138 -11.35 1.51 -4.34
C VAL A 138 -11.96 1.72 -5.70
N ASN A 139 -11.42 1.06 -6.72
CA ASN A 139 -12.06 0.86 -8.01
C ASN A 139 -12.65 -0.56 -8.06
N TRP A 140 -13.93 -0.66 -7.71
CA TRP A 140 -14.62 -1.95 -7.62
C TRP A 140 -14.71 -2.69 -8.95
N ASN A 141 -14.84 -1.95 -10.05
CA ASN A 141 -14.94 -2.52 -11.39
C ASN A 141 -13.61 -3.12 -11.86
N GLN A 142 -12.48 -2.60 -11.38
CA GLN A 142 -11.14 -3.06 -11.74
C GLN A 142 -10.54 -4.04 -10.72
N GLY A 143 -11.19 -4.23 -9.56
CA GLY A 143 -10.62 -5.02 -8.48
C GLY A 143 -9.30 -4.43 -7.99
N ARG A 144 -9.21 -3.10 -7.83
CA ARG A 144 -7.98 -2.41 -7.37
C ARG A 144 -8.29 -1.45 -6.25
N ALA A 145 -7.42 -1.44 -5.24
CA ALA A 145 -7.49 -0.50 -4.13
C ALA A 145 -6.14 0.18 -3.91
N TYR A 146 -6.21 1.42 -3.44
CA TYR A 146 -5.10 2.24 -2.97
C TYR A 146 -5.38 2.62 -1.54
N TYR A 147 -4.37 2.63 -0.67
CA TYR A 147 -4.52 3.06 0.71
C TYR A 147 -3.40 3.99 1.13
N TRP A 148 -3.70 4.92 2.04
CA TRP A 148 -2.73 5.79 2.67
C TRP A 148 -3.13 6.12 4.09
N HIS A 149 -2.16 6.52 4.91
CA HIS A 149 -2.43 6.98 6.27
C HIS A 149 -3.44 8.13 6.25
N ALA A 150 -4.51 8.00 7.03
CA ALA A 150 -5.48 9.07 7.18
C ALA A 150 -4.92 10.20 8.06
N PRO A 151 -5.28 11.47 7.80
CA PRO A 151 -4.94 12.59 8.68
C PRO A 151 -5.67 12.51 10.02
#